data_AF-A0A843S849-F1
#
_entry.id   AF-A0A843S849-F1
#
_cell.length_a   1.000
_cell.length_b   1.000
_cell.length_c   1.000
_cell.angle_alpha   90.00
_cell.angle_beta   90.00
_cell.angle_gamma   90.00
#
_symmetry.space_group_name_H-M   'P 1'
#
loop_
_entity.id
_entity.type
_entity.pdbx_description
1 polymer ?
#
loop_
_entity_poly.entity_id
_entity_poly.type
_entity_poly.pdbx_seq_one_letter_code
_entity_poly.pdbx_strand_id
1 'polypeptide(L)'
;MKDRTTSAVDVTIGGQARCYHAFITTAPVTFDRPSTLTLYESSFDEVAGFAADPIPFDHSLGRTPARLVLIGSSDEALQRARYGEGEYLIAPTDPVLVSRNTLEHSLWNRLAAPSITEVD
;
A
#
# COMPACT_ATOMS: atom_id res chain seq x y z
N MET A 1 13.00 -20.89 -6.98
CA MET A 1 12.76 -19.58 -6.35
C MET A 1 11.69 -18.91 -7.20
N LYS A 2 10.42 -18.88 -6.75
CA LYS A 2 9.38 -18.18 -7.51
C LYS A 2 9.70 -16.69 -7.42
N ASP A 3 9.92 -16.06 -8.56
CA ASP A 3 9.99 -14.61 -8.65
C ASP A 3 8.61 -14.09 -8.19
N ARG A 4 8.51 -13.65 -6.93
CA ARG A 4 7.26 -13.13 -6.36
C ARG A 4 7.14 -11.69 -6.82
N THR A 5 6.64 -11.53 -8.04
CA THR A 5 6.26 -10.23 -8.57
C THR A 5 5.24 -9.62 -7.62
N THR A 6 5.53 -8.45 -7.06
CA THR A 6 4.61 -7.69 -6.22
C THR A 6 3.28 -7.47 -6.95
N SER A 7 2.16 -7.59 -6.23
CA SER A 7 0.84 -7.36 -6.84
C SER A 7 0.76 -5.99 -7.48
N ALA A 8 0.20 -5.94 -8.69
CA ALA A 8 0.09 -4.70 -9.46
C ALA A 8 -1.32 -4.52 -10.03
N VAL A 9 -1.69 -3.26 -10.27
CA VAL A 9 -2.92 -2.87 -10.97
C VAL A 9 -2.63 -1.73 -11.95
N ASP A 10 -3.21 -1.85 -13.15
CA ASP A 10 -3.18 -0.80 -14.15
C ASP A 10 -4.48 0.01 -14.07
N VAL A 11 -4.34 1.33 -13.97
CA VAL A 11 -5.45 2.26 -13.84
C VAL A 11 -5.35 3.30 -14.94
N THR A 12 -6.46 3.59 -15.62
CA THR A 12 -6.53 4.69 -16.58
C THR A 12 -7.27 5.87 -15.95
N ILE A 13 -6.58 6.99 -15.77
CA ILE A 13 -7.13 8.22 -15.20
C ILE A 13 -6.96 9.34 -16.21
N GLY A 14 -8.07 9.98 -16.63
CA GLY A 14 -8.01 11.08 -17.61
C GLY A 14 -7.37 10.68 -18.95
N GLY A 15 -7.48 9.40 -19.35
CA GLY A 15 -6.85 8.86 -20.57
C GLY A 15 -5.37 8.47 -20.42
N GLN A 16 -4.77 8.63 -19.23
CA GLN A 16 -3.40 8.19 -18.96
C GLN A 16 -3.41 6.85 -18.22
N ALA A 17 -2.76 5.85 -18.80
CA ALA A 17 -2.50 4.56 -18.14
C ALA A 17 -1.37 4.70 -17.12
N ARG A 18 -1.59 4.19 -15.91
CA ARG A 18 -0.64 4.19 -14.80
C ARG A 18 -0.62 2.82 -14.14
N CYS A 19 0.56 2.28 -13.91
CA CYS A 19 0.75 1.03 -13.17
C CYS A 19 1.09 1.35 -11.71
N TYR A 20 0.42 0.67 -10.78
CA TYR A 20 0.63 0.79 -9.35
C TYR A 20 0.99 -0.57 -8.74
N HIS A 21 2.00 -0.60 -7.88
CA HIS A 21 2.41 -1.78 -7.12
C HIS A 21 1.93 -1.69 -5.68
N ALA A 22 1.50 -2.81 -5.11
CA ALA A 22 0.95 -2.88 -3.77
C ALA A 22 2.02 -3.21 -2.72
N PHE A 23 2.05 -2.43 -1.65
CA PHE A 23 2.96 -2.60 -0.53
C PHE A 23 2.21 -2.47 0.78
N ILE A 24 2.74 -3.08 1.83
CA ILE A 24 2.39 -2.72 3.19
C ILE A 24 3.45 -1.81 3.79
N THR A 25 3.04 -0.90 4.67
CA THR A 25 3.95 0.02 5.34
C THR A 25 3.46 0.44 6.72
N THR A 26 4.39 0.76 7.63
CA THR A 26 4.11 1.45 8.90
C THR A 26 4.28 2.97 8.81
N ALA A 27 4.70 3.48 7.64
CA ALA A 27 4.85 4.92 7.44
C ALA A 27 3.49 5.63 7.55
N PRO A 28 3.42 6.82 8.15
CA PRO A 28 2.22 7.65 8.10
C PRO A 28 2.09 8.34 6.72
N VAL A 29 0.86 8.76 6.38
CA VAL A 29 0.54 9.37 5.07
C VAL A 29 1.34 10.63 4.75
N THR A 30 1.89 11.31 5.77
CA THR A 30 2.76 12.47 5.59
C THR A 30 4.10 12.15 4.89
N PHE A 31 4.48 10.87 4.84
CA PHE A 31 5.65 10.38 4.10
C PHE A 31 5.32 9.90 2.68
N ASP A 32 4.06 10.03 2.26
CA ASP A 32 3.63 9.63 0.93
C ASP A 32 4.02 10.69 -0.11
N ARG A 33 4.45 10.23 -1.28
CA ARG A 33 4.54 11.01 -2.51
C ARG A 33 3.16 11.11 -3.16
N PRO A 34 2.93 12.10 -4.04
CA PRO A 34 1.61 12.30 -4.66
C PRO A 34 1.05 11.10 -5.42
N SER A 35 1.88 10.15 -5.86
CA SER A 35 1.45 8.93 -6.55
C SER A 35 1.21 7.74 -5.61
N THR A 36 1.14 7.95 -4.30
CA THR A 36 0.83 6.90 -3.32
C THR A 36 -0.62 7.00 -2.88
N LEU A 37 -1.32 5.87 -2.83
CA LEU A 37 -2.72 5.79 -2.42
C LEU A 37 -2.85 4.77 -1.28
N THR A 38 -3.52 5.15 -0.20
CA THR A 38 -3.88 4.21 0.88
C THR A 38 -5.18 3.50 0.52
N LEU A 39 -5.14 2.17 0.44
CA LEU A 39 -6.32 1.32 0.19
C LEU A 39 -6.97 0.85 1.49
N TYR A 40 -6.16 0.58 2.51
CA TYR A 40 -6.61 0.08 3.81
C TYR A 40 -5.63 0.52 4.89
N GLU A 41 -6.16 0.88 6.05
CA GLU A 41 -5.42 1.33 7.23
C GLU A 41 -5.93 0.58 8.45
N SER A 42 -5.03 -0.03 9.20
CA SER A 42 -5.32 -0.74 10.44
C SER A 42 -4.06 -0.92 11.29
N SER A 43 -4.08 -1.82 12.27
CA SER A 43 -2.90 -2.23 13.04
C SER A 43 -1.98 -3.13 12.22
N PHE A 44 -0.69 -3.14 12.57
CA PHE A 44 0.34 -3.86 11.84
C PHE A 44 0.13 -5.38 11.84
N ASP A 45 -0.44 -5.97 12.89
CA ASP A 45 -0.76 -7.40 12.92
C ASP A 45 -1.81 -7.81 11.87
N GLU A 46 -2.81 -6.97 11.62
CA GLU A 46 -3.78 -7.19 10.56
C GLU A 46 -3.17 -6.98 9.17
N VAL A 47 -2.36 -5.94 9.01
CA VAL A 47 -1.76 -5.57 7.72
C VAL A 47 -0.60 -6.51 7.32
N ALA A 48 0.19 -7.00 8.27
CA ALA A 48 1.33 -7.89 8.02
C ALA A 48 0.91 -9.20 7.35
N GLY A 49 -0.34 -9.64 7.55
CA GLY A 49 -0.91 -10.80 6.87
C GLY A 49 -0.95 -10.67 5.35
N PHE A 50 -0.88 -9.45 4.79
CA PHE A 50 -0.83 -9.22 3.35
C PHE A 50 0.59 -9.28 2.76
N ALA A 51 1.64 -9.36 3.57
CA ALA A 51 3.02 -9.37 3.08
C ALA A 51 3.35 -10.65 2.29
N ALA A 52 4.14 -10.51 1.23
CA ALA A 52 4.65 -11.63 0.45
C ALA A 52 5.54 -12.55 1.29
N ASP A 53 6.38 -11.96 2.14
CA ASP A 53 7.33 -12.67 2.97
C ASP A 53 6.98 -12.45 4.45
N PRO A 54 7.17 -13.48 5.31
CA PRO A 54 6.95 -13.34 6.74
C PRO A 54 7.78 -12.20 7.31
N ILE A 55 7.13 -11.29 8.03
CA ILE A 55 7.81 -10.19 8.71
C ILE A 55 7.93 -10.55 10.19
N PRO A 56 9.15 -10.57 10.76
CA PRO A 56 9.33 -10.73 12.19
C PRO A 56 8.60 -9.60 12.92
N PHE A 57 7.69 -9.94 13.84
CA PHE A 57 7.03 -8.94 14.67
C PHE A 57 6.87 -9.45 16.10
N ASP A 58 6.89 -8.50 17.04
CA ASP A 58 6.54 -8.72 18.44
C ASP A 58 5.17 -8.08 18.76
N HIS A 59 4.61 -8.41 19.92
CA HIS A 59 3.30 -7.91 20.33
C HIS A 59 3.22 -6.38 20.43
N SER A 60 4.35 -5.68 20.66
CA SER A 60 4.39 -4.22 20.67
C SER A 60 4.26 -3.63 19.27
N LEU A 61 4.92 -4.23 18.27
CA LEU A 61 4.84 -3.84 16.86
C LEU A 61 3.45 -4.09 16.27
N GLY A 62 2.76 -5.14 16.71
CA GLY A 62 1.44 -5.50 16.18
C GLY A 62 0.41 -4.38 16.27
N ARG A 63 0.46 -3.53 17.30
CA ARG A 63 -0.49 -2.42 17.51
C ARG A 63 -0.12 -1.13 16.79
N THR A 64 1.05 -1.06 16.17
CA THR A 64 1.48 0.12 15.44
C THR A 64 0.57 0.35 14.23
N PRO A 65 0.18 1.60 13.92
CA PRO A 65 -0.58 1.89 12.70
C PRO A 65 0.18 1.43 11.44
N ALA A 66 -0.54 0.80 10.53
CA ALA A 66 -0.02 0.28 9.28
C ALA A 66 -1.04 0.41 8.15
N ARG A 67 -0.54 0.36 6.93
CA ARG A 67 -1.33 0.65 5.72
C ARG A 67 -0.99 -0.32 4.60
N LEU A 68 -2.01 -0.75 3.87
CA LEU A 68 -1.88 -1.29 2.52
C LEU A 68 -1.96 -0.11 1.54
N VAL A 69 -0.90 0.08 0.77
CA VAL A 69 -0.75 1.20 -0.16
C VAL A 69 -0.50 0.73 -1.58
N LEU A 70 -0.98 1.51 -2.55
CA LEU A 70 -0.58 1.46 -3.94
C LEU A 70 0.45 2.56 -4.20
N ILE A 71 1.60 2.21 -4.76
CA ILE A 71 2.65 3.15 -5.13
C ILE A 71 2.77 3.14 -6.66
N GLY A 72 2.68 4.32 -7.27
CA GLY A 72 2.88 4.48 -8.71
C GLY A 72 4.28 4.03 -9.11
N SER A 73 4.36 3.18 -10.13
CA SER A 73 5.61 2.60 -10.66
C SER A 73 6.70 3.64 -10.97
N SER A 74 6.31 4.85 -11.42
CA SER A 74 7.25 5.95 -11.71
C SER A 74 7.97 6.51 -10.48
N ASP A 75 7.38 6.34 -9.30
CA ASP A 75 7.84 6.94 -8.03
C ASP A 75 8.27 5.86 -7.01
N GLU A 76 8.14 4.58 -7.34
CA GLU A 76 8.32 3.47 -6.39
C GLU A 76 9.68 3.50 -5.68
N ALA A 77 10.78 3.60 -6.45
CA ALA A 77 12.12 3.62 -5.88
C ALA A 77 12.32 4.80 -4.92
N LEU A 78 11.80 5.97 -5.27
CA LEU A 78 11.88 7.19 -4.45
C LEU A 78 11.01 7.09 -3.20
N GLN A 79 9.81 6.51 -3.32
CA GLN A 79 8.93 6.28 -2.19
C GLN A 79 9.55 5.30 -1.19
N ARG A 80 10.14 4.21 -1.67
CA ARG A 80 10.83 3.21 -0.85
C ARG A 80 12.03 3.80 -0.12
N ALA A 81 12.83 4.63 -0.81
CA ALA A 81 13.94 5.35 -0.19
C ALA A 81 13.43 6.28 0.93
N ARG A 82 12.37 7.05 0.67
CA ARG A 82 11.79 7.98 1.64
C ARG A 82 11.23 7.29 2.89
N TYR A 83 10.59 6.13 2.74
CA TYR A 83 10.18 5.33 3.89
C TYR A 83 11.37 4.76 4.65
N GLY A 84 12.41 4.31 3.93
CA GLY A 84 13.65 3.82 4.55
C GLY A 84 14.39 4.88 5.36
N GLU A 85 14.45 6.13 4.88
CA GLU A 85 15.03 7.27 5.60
C GLU A 85 14.30 7.57 6.93
N GLY A 86 12.99 7.34 6.96
CA GLY A 86 12.17 7.45 8.17
C GLY A 86 12.14 6.20 9.04
N GLU A 87 12.96 5.19 8.73
CA GLU A 87 12.99 3.87 9.38
C GLU A 87 11.64 3.15 9.39
N TYR A 88 10.77 3.47 8.42
CA TYR A 88 9.48 2.82 8.28
C TYR A 88 9.60 1.52 7.51
N LEU A 89 8.81 0.55 7.92
CA LEU A 89 8.71 -0.71 7.20
C LEU A 89 8.04 -0.47 5.85
N ILE A 90 8.58 -1.09 4.79
CA ILE A 90 7.90 -1.27 3.52
C ILE A 90 8.18 -2.68 3.00
N ALA A 91 7.11 -3.43 2.72
CA ALA A 91 7.21 -4.80 2.22
C ALA A 91 6.21 -5.03 1.08
N PRO A 92 6.57 -5.80 0.04
CA PRO A 92 5.66 -6.14 -1.05
C PRO A 92 4.52 -7.04 -0.55
N THR A 93 3.35 -6.93 -1.16
CA THR A 93 2.20 -7.80 -0.84
C THR A 93 2.29 -9.17 -1.51
N ASP A 94 1.69 -10.19 -0.90
CA ASP A 94 1.51 -11.51 -1.51
C ASP A 94 0.45 -11.43 -2.63
N PRO A 95 0.78 -11.78 -3.88
CA PRO A 95 -0.16 -11.77 -5.01
C PRO A 95 -1.36 -12.70 -4.89
N VAL A 96 -1.28 -13.73 -4.04
CA VAL A 96 -2.39 -14.65 -3.76
C VAL A 96 -3.42 -14.01 -2.83
N LEU A 97 -2.96 -13.25 -1.82
CA LEU A 97 -3.82 -12.61 -0.84
C LEU A 97 -4.33 -11.26 -1.33
N VAL A 98 -3.44 -10.48 -1.95
CA VAL A 98 -3.72 -9.20 -2.57
C VAL A 98 -3.70 -9.39 -4.08
N SER A 99 -4.72 -10.04 -4.60
CA SER A 99 -4.87 -10.26 -6.05
C SER A 99 -5.18 -8.95 -6.78
N ARG A 100 -4.99 -8.93 -8.11
CA ARG A 100 -5.42 -7.79 -8.95
C ARG A 100 -6.90 -7.44 -8.74
N ASN A 101 -7.79 -8.43 -8.68
CA ASN A 101 -9.22 -8.20 -8.45
C ASN A 101 -9.48 -7.56 -7.09
N THR A 102 -8.74 -7.99 -6.05
CA THR A 102 -8.80 -7.40 -4.72
C THR A 102 -8.40 -5.92 -4.77
N LEU A 103 -7.30 -5.60 -5.46
CA LEU A 103 -6.82 -4.23 -5.64
C LEU A 103 -7.81 -3.35 -6.39
N GLU A 104 -8.37 -3.84 -7.51
CA GLU A 104 -9.38 -3.10 -8.28
C GLU A 104 -10.64 -2.83 -7.45
N HIS A 105 -11.12 -3.82 -6.69
CA HIS A 105 -12.28 -3.65 -5.84
C HIS A 105 -12.03 -2.68 -4.69
N SER A 106 -10.89 -2.80 -3.99
CA SER A 106 -10.51 -1.87 -2.92
C SER A 106 -10.33 -0.45 -3.45
N LEU A 107 -9.73 -0.28 -4.63
CA LEU A 107 -9.60 1.02 -5.28
C LEU A 107 -10.98 1.61 -5.60
N TRP A 108 -11.91 0.81 -6.13
CA TRP A 108 -13.26 1.28 -6.39
C TRP A 108 -14.00 1.69 -5.13
N ASN A 109 -13.91 0.89 -4.06
CA ASN A 109 -14.52 1.23 -2.78
C ASN A 109 -13.96 2.54 -2.22
N ARG A 110 -12.65 2.78 -2.39
CA ARG A 110 -12.01 4.03 -1.96
C ARG A 110 -12.48 5.24 -2.77
N LEU A 111 -12.66 5.09 -4.08
CA LEU A 111 -13.14 6.15 -4.95
C LEU A 111 -14.65 6.42 -4.77
N ALA A 112 -15.43 5.40 -4.42
CA ALA A 112 -16.86 5.51 -4.15
C ALA A 112 -17.16 6.00 -2.73
N ALA A 113 -16.20 5.91 -1.79
CA ALA A 113 -16.36 6.44 -0.45
C ALA A 113 -16.58 7.96 -0.53
N PRO A 114 -17.62 8.49 0.13
CA PRO A 114 -17.85 9.93 0.12
C PRO A 114 -16.62 10.62 0.71
N SER A 115 -16.10 11.62 0.00
CA SER A 115 -15.13 12.55 0.54
C SER A 115 -15.81 13.24 1.72
N ILE A 116 -15.50 12.83 2.96
CA ILE A 116 -15.89 13.60 4.14
C ILE A 116 -15.11 14.90 4.02
N THR A 117 -15.77 15.87 3.40
CA THR A 117 -15.31 17.24 3.32
C THR A 117 -15.86 17.86 4.58
N GLU A 118 -15.09 17.77 5.66
CA GLU A 118 -15.39 18.52 6.88
C GLU A 118 -15.13 19.98 6.53
N VAL A 119 -16.22 20.69 6.22
CA VAL A 119 -16.25 22.15 6.13
C VAL A 119 -16.45 22.63 7.57
N ASP A 120 -15.41 23.22 8.13
CA ASP A 120 -15.52 24.10 9.30
C ASP A 120 -15.22 25.54 8.84
#